data_AF-A0A6A5RX85-F1
#
_entry.id   AF-A0A6A5RX85-F1
#
_cell.length_a   1.000
_cell.length_b   1.000
_cell.length_c   1.000
_cell.angle_alpha   90.00
_cell.angle_beta   90.00
_cell.angle_gamma   90.00
#
_symmetry.space_group_name_H-M   'P 1'
#
loop_
_entity.id
_entity.type
_entity.pdbx_description
1 polymer ?
#
loop_
_entity_poly.entity_id
_entity_poly.type
_entity_poly.pdbx_seq_one_letter_code
_entity_poly.pdbx_strand_id
1 'polypeptide(L)'
;MVRLCVPAGDDQHALTRRPRLGFSAAEPSLIYSPFRACLIATGFTAFTSILGLARPGTFLRNAAFCGLTDGALTALGMYGRHELNRGVFKLDGLEDPKPFKLWERTKQWTLEDASLFGGAIGLLIASNPRMLPGATGMSRFFGATIAGCAIGAKTAEWAFAPLQAQRIEWALTMQRRAHYQRLSQDERAKASLSRFGQALLMSDTGDSPLMRILSKPFGGLSGPGNSGSAPAVHGHKDAQVEAMRQMKIQQGHAKRFVVMLAEFEMDELAAPDYEGGHRQYRMDATDTDLEALQEHLEDLNKLQAEEVKELAFVWQELAPKEHKLHQLPQEDPEKELTRRELQLLNSIATHTSVRLAVIAYAQADARKRLAQIRNEDPTAISKIRMSASGESTSNEDFDESYVPQRVAARIRKRWESCRTDAAQIEHMLSQFDELKAQGLMHGLMDAATNESVKNIRETQAQLNLNIVATERLLRAYEDRISKVDAGLSK
;
A
#
# COMPACT_ATOMS: atom_id res chain seq x y z
N MET A 1 -1.46 12.67 10.08
CA MET A 1 -1.30 12.70 8.61
C MET A 1 -0.23 13.70 8.24
N VAL A 2 0.98 13.18 8.12
CA VAL A 2 2.20 13.95 7.86
C VAL A 2 3.09 13.25 6.84
N ARG A 3 3.82 14.04 6.05
CA ARG A 3 5.01 13.62 5.30
C ARG A 3 6.24 14.18 5.99
N LEU A 4 7.28 13.38 6.18
CA LEU A 4 8.51 13.81 6.83
C LEU A 4 9.62 14.00 5.79
N CYS A 5 10.43 15.04 5.99
CA CYS A 5 11.60 15.36 5.16
C CYS A 5 11.29 15.44 3.66
N VAL A 6 10.30 16.26 3.30
CA VAL A 6 9.92 16.51 1.91
C VAL A 6 11.10 17.15 1.16
N PRO A 7 11.60 16.52 0.08
CA PRO A 7 12.78 16.99 -0.61
C PRO A 7 12.56 18.35 -1.27
N ALA A 8 13.64 19.13 -1.43
CA ALA A 8 13.57 20.37 -2.20
C ALA A 8 13.19 20.07 -3.66
N GLY A 9 12.36 20.92 -4.25
CA GLY A 9 11.84 20.70 -5.61
C GLY A 9 10.76 19.63 -5.71
N ASP A 10 10.10 19.23 -4.61
CA ASP A 10 8.98 18.28 -4.65
C ASP A 10 7.92 18.72 -5.68
N ASP A 11 7.54 17.78 -6.54
CA ASP A 11 6.66 17.96 -7.70
C ASP A 11 7.14 18.93 -8.80
N GLN A 12 8.35 19.49 -8.74
CA GLN A 12 8.90 20.39 -9.77
C GLN A 12 9.88 19.71 -10.73
N HIS A 13 10.53 18.64 -10.30
CA HIS A 13 11.54 17.95 -11.10
C HIS A 13 11.31 16.45 -11.08
N ALA A 14 11.69 15.75 -12.15
CA ALA A 14 11.47 14.32 -12.29
C ALA A 14 12.16 13.49 -11.18
N LEU A 15 13.32 13.96 -10.68
CA LEU A 15 14.05 13.35 -9.57
C LEU A 15 13.31 13.34 -8.22
N THR A 16 12.40 14.30 -8.02
CA THR A 16 11.71 14.55 -6.77
C THR A 16 10.22 14.37 -6.88
N ARG A 17 9.68 14.30 -8.11
CA ARG A 17 8.28 14.02 -8.39
C ARG A 17 7.99 12.56 -8.02
N ARG A 18 7.27 12.38 -6.91
CA ARG A 18 6.78 11.07 -6.49
C ARG A 18 5.31 10.93 -6.85
N PRO A 19 4.89 9.76 -7.37
CA PRO A 19 3.47 9.47 -7.47
C PRO A 19 2.83 9.55 -6.08
N ARG A 20 1.79 10.37 -5.94
CA ARG A 20 1.00 10.48 -4.71
C ARG A 20 0.05 9.29 -4.59
N LEU A 21 0.59 8.08 -4.69
CA LEU A 21 -0.11 6.89 -4.25
C LEU A 21 -0.25 7.04 -2.74
N GLY A 22 -1.48 7.03 -2.23
CA GLY A 22 -1.87 7.48 -0.89
C GLY A 22 -1.31 6.71 0.30
N PHE A 23 -0.12 6.13 0.18
CA PHE A 23 0.68 5.45 1.20
C PHE A 23 2.20 5.61 0.99
N SER A 24 2.68 6.41 0.02
CA SER A 24 4.12 6.57 -0.22
C SER A 24 4.78 7.53 0.78
N ALA A 25 5.96 7.16 1.27
CA ALA A 25 6.79 8.05 2.07
C ALA A 25 7.46 9.13 1.22
N ALA A 26 7.57 10.34 1.74
CA ALA A 26 8.34 11.42 1.14
C ALA A 26 9.83 11.06 1.04
N GLU A 27 10.37 10.41 2.06
CA GLU A 27 11.73 9.85 2.04
C GLU A 27 11.76 8.42 2.63
N PRO A 28 11.68 7.36 1.80
CA PRO A 28 11.62 5.97 2.23
C PRO A 28 12.87 5.55 3.00
N SER A 29 14.02 6.16 2.71
CA SER A 29 15.27 5.83 3.39
C SER A 29 15.18 6.09 4.90
N LEU A 30 14.41 7.11 5.31
CA LEU A 30 14.08 7.45 6.69
C LEU A 30 13.17 6.40 7.33
N ILE A 31 12.16 5.93 6.60
CA ILE A 31 11.20 4.92 7.07
C ILE A 31 11.85 3.54 7.23
N TYR A 32 12.74 3.18 6.32
CA TYR A 32 13.47 1.92 6.39
C TYR A 32 14.64 1.94 7.40
N SER A 33 15.04 3.11 7.91
CA SER A 33 16.15 3.24 8.85
C SER A 33 15.93 2.43 10.15
N PRO A 34 14.79 2.60 10.87
CA PRO A 34 14.48 1.78 12.04
C PRO A 34 14.47 0.27 11.74
N PHE A 35 13.96 -0.12 10.56
CA PHE A 35 13.92 -1.53 10.16
C PHE A 35 15.31 -2.12 9.93
N ARG A 36 16.20 -1.40 9.21
CA ARG A 36 17.60 -1.81 9.03
C ARG A 36 18.32 -1.93 10.36
N ALA A 37 18.13 -0.95 11.24
CA ALA A 37 18.70 -0.97 12.59
C ALA A 37 18.24 -2.20 13.39
N CYS A 38 16.96 -2.56 13.31
CA CYS A 38 16.43 -3.76 13.96
C CYS A 38 17.00 -5.05 13.37
N LEU A 39 17.19 -5.14 12.05
CA LEU A 39 17.82 -6.29 11.41
C LEU A 39 19.28 -6.48 11.88
N ILE A 40 20.07 -5.41 11.89
CA ILE A 40 21.45 -5.44 12.38
C ILE A 40 21.48 -5.81 13.86
N ALA A 41 20.60 -5.20 14.67
CA ALA A 41 20.48 -5.51 16.09
C ALA A 41 20.08 -6.97 16.33
N THR A 42 19.21 -7.54 15.49
CA THR A 42 18.81 -8.95 15.56
C THR A 42 20.00 -9.86 15.26
N GLY A 43 20.76 -9.59 14.20
CA GLY A 43 21.97 -10.35 13.87
C GLY A 43 23.01 -10.31 14.99
N PHE A 44 23.27 -9.13 15.56
CA PHE A 44 24.22 -8.98 16.66
C PHE A 44 23.73 -9.66 17.95
N THR A 45 22.42 -9.60 18.23
CA THR A 45 21.82 -10.26 19.39
C THR A 45 21.85 -11.78 19.23
N ALA A 46 21.56 -12.30 18.04
CA ALA A 46 21.66 -13.73 17.75
C ALA A 46 23.11 -14.23 17.90
N PHE A 47 24.07 -13.49 17.36
CA PHE A 47 25.49 -13.81 17.51
C PHE A 47 25.93 -13.84 18.99
N THR A 48 25.60 -12.81 19.76
CA THR A 48 25.90 -12.77 21.20
C THR A 48 25.15 -13.83 22.00
N SER A 49 23.98 -14.26 21.53
CA SER A 49 23.22 -15.36 22.14
C SER A 49 23.89 -16.71 21.91
N ILE A 50 24.44 -16.95 20.72
CA ILE A 50 25.21 -18.17 20.41
C ILE A 50 26.44 -18.28 21.33
N LEU A 51 27.05 -17.13 21.66
CA LEU A 51 28.19 -17.06 22.58
C LEU A 51 27.79 -17.14 24.07
N GLY A 52 26.50 -17.25 24.40
CA GLY A 52 26.02 -17.26 25.79
C GLY A 52 26.13 -15.90 26.50
N LEU A 53 26.36 -14.81 25.75
CA LEU A 53 26.56 -13.46 26.28
C LEU A 53 25.27 -12.62 26.26
N ALA A 54 24.23 -13.05 25.54
CA ALA A 54 22.98 -12.32 25.44
C ALA A 54 22.19 -12.37 26.76
N ARG A 55 21.88 -11.19 27.31
CA ARG A 55 20.98 -11.00 28.46
C ARG A 55 19.61 -10.49 28.01
N PRO A 56 18.54 -10.63 28.81
CA PRO A 56 17.27 -9.96 28.55
C PRO A 56 17.50 -8.45 28.30
N GLY A 57 16.88 -7.89 27.27
CA GLY A 57 17.07 -6.49 26.86
C GLY A 57 18.27 -6.20 25.94
N THR A 58 19.12 -7.19 25.63
CA THR A 58 20.27 -7.01 24.71
C THR A 58 19.84 -6.52 23.33
N PHE A 59 18.73 -7.06 22.80
CA PHE A 59 18.16 -6.60 21.53
C PHE A 59 17.84 -5.12 21.54
N LEU A 60 17.13 -4.62 22.56
CA LEU A 60 16.74 -3.21 22.63
C LEU A 60 17.96 -2.29 22.77
N ARG A 61 18.98 -2.72 23.51
CA ARG A 61 20.24 -2.00 23.60
C ARG A 61 20.93 -1.89 22.24
N ASN A 62 20.99 -2.99 21.51
CA ASN A 62 21.58 -3.02 20.17
C ASN A 62 20.73 -2.21 19.18
N ALA A 63 19.40 -2.32 19.24
CA ALA A 63 18.49 -1.55 18.39
C ALA A 63 18.65 -0.04 18.64
N ALA A 64 18.76 0.40 19.89
CA ALA A 64 19.02 1.80 20.23
C ALA A 64 20.34 2.29 19.63
N PHE A 65 21.43 1.54 19.81
CA PHE A 65 22.74 1.89 19.27
C PHE A 65 22.73 1.90 17.74
N CYS A 66 22.30 0.80 17.12
CA CYS A 66 22.23 0.64 15.67
C CYS A 66 21.29 1.68 15.03
N GLY A 67 20.19 2.04 15.69
CA GLY A 67 19.26 3.04 15.18
C GLY A 67 19.79 4.46 15.27
N LEU A 68 20.56 4.80 16.31
CA LEU A 68 21.25 6.08 16.36
C LEU A 68 22.33 6.17 15.28
N THR A 69 23.10 5.11 15.08
CA THR A 69 24.13 5.08 14.03
C THR A 69 23.52 5.09 12.63
N ASP A 70 22.51 4.25 12.36
CA ASP A 70 21.86 4.19 11.04
C ASP A 70 21.05 5.46 10.76
N GLY A 71 20.41 6.05 11.77
CA GLY A 71 19.72 7.33 11.66
C GLY A 71 20.67 8.48 11.31
N ALA A 72 21.84 8.54 11.94
CA ALA A 72 22.87 9.52 11.61
C ALA A 72 23.41 9.33 10.18
N LEU A 73 23.69 8.08 9.78
CA LEU A 73 24.11 7.76 8.41
C LEU A 73 23.02 8.09 7.38
N THR A 74 21.75 7.85 7.71
CA THR A 74 20.61 8.17 6.86
C THR A 74 20.48 9.68 6.70
N ALA A 75 20.60 10.45 7.78
CA ALA A 75 20.56 11.91 7.73
C ALA A 75 21.69 12.49 6.87
N LEU A 76 22.92 11.96 7.01
CA LEU A 76 24.05 12.31 6.15
C LEU A 76 23.79 11.96 4.68
N GLY A 77 23.24 10.77 4.41
CA GLY A 77 22.85 10.35 3.07
C GLY A 77 21.78 11.26 2.45
N MET A 78 20.78 11.66 3.23
CA MET A 78 19.73 12.58 2.78
C MET A 78 20.29 13.98 2.47
N TYR A 79 21.17 14.49 3.33
CA TYR A 79 21.86 15.75 3.08
C TYR A 79 22.71 15.68 1.81
N GLY A 80 23.44 14.58 1.60
CA GLY A 80 24.24 14.39 0.40
C GLY A 80 23.38 14.32 -0.86
N ARG A 81 22.27 13.59 -0.83
CA ARG A 81 21.31 13.57 -1.95
C ARG A 81 20.73 14.94 -2.24
N HIS A 82 20.47 15.75 -1.22
CA HIS A 82 20.01 17.11 -1.40
C HIS A 82 21.04 17.96 -2.17
N GLU A 83 22.33 17.83 -1.83
CA GLU A 83 23.42 18.49 -2.56
C GLU A 83 23.51 18.02 -4.02
N LEU A 84 23.41 16.71 -4.26
CA LEU A 84 23.42 16.15 -5.62
C LEU A 84 22.22 16.63 -6.45
N ASN A 85 21.01 16.58 -5.87
CA ASN A 85 19.79 17.04 -6.53
C ASN A 85 19.88 18.52 -6.87
N ARG A 86 20.44 19.35 -5.99
CA ARG A 86 20.69 20.77 -6.28
C ARG A 86 21.64 20.95 -7.47
N GLY A 87 22.66 20.11 -7.59
CA GLY A 87 23.54 20.09 -8.77
C GLY A 87 22.77 19.75 -10.06
N VAL A 88 21.91 18.74 -10.01
CA VAL A 88 21.08 18.37 -11.17
C VAL A 88 20.05 19.46 -11.51
N PHE A 89 19.40 20.07 -10.52
CA PHE A 89 18.45 21.16 -10.75
C PHE A 89 19.09 22.32 -11.50
N LYS A 90 20.33 22.69 -11.14
CA LYS A 90 21.09 23.71 -11.88
C LYS A 90 21.39 23.28 -13.32
N LEU A 91 21.77 22.01 -13.53
CA LEU A 91 22.01 21.47 -14.86
C LEU A 91 20.78 21.49 -15.75
N ASP A 92 19.61 21.24 -15.16
CA ASP A 92 18.33 21.21 -15.85
C ASP A 92 17.62 22.59 -15.87
N GLY A 93 18.32 23.66 -15.45
CA GLY A 93 17.82 25.04 -15.53
C GLY A 93 16.71 25.39 -14.53
N LEU A 94 16.55 24.61 -13.46
CA LEU A 94 15.60 24.90 -12.38
C LEU A 94 16.24 25.87 -11.38
N GLU A 95 16.00 27.16 -11.59
CA GLU A 95 16.62 28.25 -10.81
C GLU A 95 16.07 28.34 -9.37
N ASP A 96 14.76 28.13 -9.18
CA ASP A 96 14.07 28.28 -7.89
C ASP A 96 13.34 26.99 -7.45
N PRO A 97 14.07 25.96 -6.97
CA PRO A 97 13.42 24.78 -6.40
C PRO A 97 12.72 25.15 -5.09
N LYS A 98 11.52 24.60 -4.88
CA LYS A 98 10.80 24.67 -3.60
C LYS A 98 11.74 24.25 -2.47
N PRO A 99 11.71 24.94 -1.32
CA PRO A 99 12.59 24.62 -0.21
C PRO A 99 12.28 23.24 0.38
N PHE A 100 13.30 22.61 0.94
CA PHE A 100 13.14 21.41 1.76
C PHE A 100 12.20 21.69 2.94
N LYS A 101 11.27 20.78 3.22
CA LYS A 101 10.38 20.89 4.38
C LYS A 101 10.64 19.72 5.33
N LEU A 102 10.83 20.02 6.62
CA LEU A 102 10.98 18.99 7.64
C LEU A 102 9.72 18.13 7.75
N TRP A 103 8.55 18.76 7.63
CA TRP A 103 7.28 18.05 7.59
C TRP A 103 6.25 18.81 6.77
N GLU A 104 5.25 18.10 6.27
CA GLU A 104 4.10 18.64 5.56
C GLU A 104 2.83 17.90 6.00
N ARG A 105 1.75 18.62 6.28
CA ARG A 105 0.47 18.00 6.65
C ARG A 105 -0.20 17.41 5.40
N THR A 106 -0.67 16.18 5.50
CA THR A 106 -1.41 15.50 4.43
C THR A 106 -2.86 15.23 4.82
N LYS A 107 -3.70 14.98 3.80
CA LYS A 107 -5.10 14.54 3.97
C LYS A 107 -5.24 13.02 3.98
N GLN A 108 -4.17 12.29 3.66
CA GLN A 108 -4.13 10.84 3.54
C GLN A 108 -3.10 10.27 4.51
N TRP A 109 -3.36 9.05 4.98
CA TRP A 109 -2.44 8.28 5.81
C TRP A 109 -1.19 7.94 5.03
N THR A 110 -0.03 8.10 5.66
CA THR A 110 1.26 7.79 5.03
C THR A 110 2.01 6.71 5.81
N LEU A 111 3.08 6.16 5.22
CA LEU A 111 4.00 5.26 5.94
C LEU A 111 4.68 5.98 7.12
N GLU A 112 4.86 7.29 7.04
CA GLU A 112 5.34 8.12 8.15
C GLU A 112 4.37 8.11 9.33
N ASP A 113 3.06 8.25 9.10
CA ASP A 113 2.07 8.19 10.18
C ASP A 113 2.12 6.84 10.91
N ALA A 114 2.19 5.74 10.17
CA ALA A 114 2.27 4.40 10.75
C ALA A 114 3.57 4.16 11.51
N SER A 115 4.70 4.63 10.98
CA SER A 115 6.00 4.56 11.66
C SER A 115 6.03 5.40 12.94
N LEU A 116 5.51 6.63 12.91
CA LEU A 116 5.41 7.50 14.09
C LEU A 116 4.49 6.90 15.15
N PHE A 117 3.33 6.37 14.73
CA PHE A 117 2.38 5.72 15.63
C PHE A 117 2.99 4.48 16.28
N GLY A 118 3.68 3.63 15.51
CA GLY A 118 4.41 2.48 16.04
C GLY A 118 5.50 2.90 17.04
N GLY A 119 6.25 3.96 16.73
CA GLY A 119 7.25 4.53 17.63
C GLY A 119 6.67 5.05 18.95
N ALA A 120 5.51 5.71 18.90
CA ALA A 120 4.78 6.18 20.08
C ALA A 120 4.31 5.01 20.95
N ILE A 121 3.77 3.93 20.34
CA ILE A 121 3.44 2.69 21.06
C ILE A 121 4.68 2.09 21.72
N GLY A 122 5.81 2.04 21.00
CA GLY A 122 7.08 1.55 21.55
C GLY A 122 7.53 2.35 22.78
N LEU A 123 7.39 3.68 22.75
CA LEU A 123 7.68 4.56 23.88
C LEU A 123 6.75 4.29 25.07
N LEU A 124 5.45 4.11 24.81
CA LEU A 124 4.47 3.76 25.83
C LEU A 124 4.78 2.40 26.48
N ILE A 125 5.13 1.38 25.70
CA ILE A 125 5.54 0.07 26.22
C ILE A 125 6.80 0.22 27.09
N ALA A 126 7.78 1.03 26.66
CA ALA A 126 8.99 1.30 27.42
C ALA A 126 8.76 2.08 28.73
N SER A 127 7.63 2.76 28.89
CA SER A 127 7.27 3.41 30.16
C SER A 127 7.01 2.40 31.27
N ASN A 128 6.57 1.17 30.93
CA ASN A 128 6.36 0.10 31.89
C ASN A 128 7.59 -0.82 31.99
N PRO A 129 8.42 -0.72 33.06
CA PRO A 129 9.62 -1.55 33.21
C PRO A 129 9.33 -3.07 33.22
N ARG A 130 8.12 -3.47 33.60
CA ARG A 130 7.74 -4.89 33.67
C ARG A 130 7.57 -5.51 32.28
N MET A 131 7.29 -4.69 31.27
CA MET A 131 7.05 -5.18 29.91
C MET A 131 8.34 -5.49 29.14
N LEU A 132 9.46 -4.88 29.53
CA LEU A 132 10.75 -5.04 28.88
C LEU A 132 11.83 -5.42 29.91
N PRO A 133 11.76 -6.61 30.52
CA PRO A 133 12.68 -7.02 31.56
C PRO A 133 14.13 -7.08 31.03
N GLY A 134 15.07 -6.56 31.83
CA GLY A 134 16.49 -6.51 31.51
C GLY A 134 16.94 -5.34 30.61
N ALA A 135 16.01 -4.58 30.04
CA ALA A 135 16.35 -3.31 29.40
C ALA A 135 16.25 -2.15 30.42
N THR A 136 17.36 -1.46 30.67
CA THR A 136 17.42 -0.34 31.62
C THR A 136 17.87 0.95 30.94
N GLY A 137 17.56 2.10 31.55
CA GLY A 137 18.00 3.43 31.09
C GLY A 137 17.42 3.86 29.73
N MET A 138 18.12 4.80 29.07
CA MET A 138 17.67 5.39 27.80
C MET A 138 17.61 4.39 26.64
N SER A 139 18.44 3.35 26.65
CA SER A 139 18.41 2.31 25.63
C SER A 139 17.09 1.53 25.59
N ARG A 140 16.37 1.45 26.71
CA ARG A 140 15.03 0.87 26.76
C ARG A 140 14.05 1.69 25.91
N PHE A 141 14.04 3.01 26.11
CA PHE A 141 13.14 3.91 25.40
C PHE A 141 13.50 3.99 23.91
N PHE A 142 14.75 4.32 23.58
CA PHE A 142 15.17 4.42 22.18
C PHE A 142 15.03 3.09 21.43
N GLY A 143 15.43 1.97 22.04
CA GLY A 143 15.33 0.65 21.43
C GLY A 143 13.88 0.26 21.16
N ALA A 144 12.98 0.50 22.11
CA ALA A 144 11.56 0.21 21.94
C ALA A 144 10.89 1.13 20.92
N THR A 145 11.23 2.43 20.89
CA THR A 145 10.75 3.37 19.87
C THR A 145 11.22 2.96 18.48
N ILE A 146 12.49 2.61 18.30
CA ILE A 146 13.04 2.17 17.00
C ILE A 146 12.35 0.87 16.54
N ALA A 147 12.19 -0.10 17.44
CA ALA A 147 11.45 -1.33 17.13
C ALA A 147 9.99 -1.04 16.77
N GLY A 148 9.32 -0.16 17.52
CA GLY A 148 7.97 0.30 17.26
C GLY A 148 7.81 0.95 15.89
N CYS A 149 8.71 1.88 15.53
CA CYS A 149 8.75 2.49 14.21
C CYS A 149 8.91 1.46 13.09
N ALA A 150 9.84 0.50 13.27
CA ALA A 150 10.09 -0.55 12.30
C ALA A 150 8.86 -1.45 12.08
N ILE A 151 8.20 -1.85 13.17
CA ILE A 151 6.97 -2.65 13.13
C ILE A 151 5.87 -1.86 12.43
N GLY A 152 5.60 -0.62 12.87
CA GLY A 152 4.54 0.22 12.31
C GLY A 152 4.69 0.46 10.81
N ALA A 153 5.91 0.76 10.35
CA ALA A 153 6.22 0.90 8.94
C ALA A 153 5.98 -0.40 8.16
N LYS A 154 6.45 -1.55 8.67
CA LYS A 154 6.30 -2.84 7.97
C LYS A 154 4.88 -3.37 7.96
N THR A 155 4.12 -3.16 9.04
CA THR A 155 2.70 -3.51 9.07
C THR A 155 1.91 -2.67 8.08
N ALA A 156 2.22 -1.38 7.97
CA ALA A 156 1.56 -0.52 6.99
C ALA A 156 1.97 -0.85 5.55
N GLU A 157 3.25 -1.19 5.30
CA GLU A 157 3.70 -1.66 4.00
C GLU A 157 2.95 -2.95 3.60
N TRP A 158 2.83 -3.92 4.51
CA TRP A 158 2.11 -5.17 4.23
C TRP A 158 0.60 -4.99 4.03
N ALA A 159 -0.02 -4.13 4.84
CA ALA A 159 -1.47 -3.91 4.80
C ALA A 159 -1.90 -3.03 3.63
N PHE A 160 -1.05 -2.07 3.21
CA PHE A 160 -1.47 -0.97 2.34
C PHE A 160 -0.58 -0.70 1.13
N ALA A 161 0.65 -1.23 1.04
CA ALA A 161 1.49 -0.94 -0.11
C ALA A 161 1.09 -1.80 -1.33
N PRO A 162 0.56 -1.20 -2.42
CA PRO A 162 0.35 -1.94 -3.65
C PRO A 162 1.71 -2.36 -4.22
N LEU A 163 1.77 -3.54 -4.87
CA LEU A 163 2.95 -4.02 -5.62
C LEU A 163 3.50 -2.97 -6.61
N GLN A 164 2.66 -2.04 -7.06
CA GLN A 164 3.04 -0.91 -7.93
C GLN A 164 3.98 0.09 -7.24
N ALA A 165 3.81 0.35 -5.93
CA ALA A 165 4.64 1.32 -5.20
C ALA A 165 6.12 0.92 -5.20
N GLN A 166 6.43 -0.36 -5.01
CA GLN A 166 7.80 -0.88 -5.07
C GLN A 166 8.44 -0.70 -6.45
N ARG A 167 7.66 -0.88 -7.53
CA ARG A 167 8.14 -0.70 -8.91
C ARG A 167 8.41 0.76 -9.23
N ILE A 168 7.56 1.65 -8.74
CA ILE A 168 7.74 3.10 -8.83
C ILE A 168 9.03 3.53 -8.11
N GLU A 169 9.24 3.06 -6.88
CA GLU A 169 10.46 3.39 -6.12
C GLU A 169 11.73 2.92 -6.83
N TRP A 170 11.68 1.74 -7.46
CA TRP A 170 12.77 1.25 -8.28
C TRP A 170 13.04 2.15 -9.49
N ALA A 171 12.01 2.53 -10.24
CA ALA A 171 12.15 3.41 -11.41
C ALA A 171 12.75 4.78 -11.02
N LEU A 172 12.25 5.41 -9.95
CA LEU A 172 12.78 6.67 -9.42
C LEU A 172 14.24 6.55 -8.96
N THR A 173 14.65 5.37 -8.49
CA THR A 173 16.04 5.13 -8.09
C THR A 173 16.95 5.01 -9.31
N MET A 174 16.51 4.35 -10.38
CA MET A 174 17.26 4.27 -11.63
C MET A 174 17.39 5.64 -12.30
N GLN A 175 16.30 6.41 -12.32
CA GLN A 175 16.32 7.78 -12.81
C GLN A 175 17.34 8.64 -12.04
N ARG A 176 17.33 8.57 -10.71
CA ARG A 176 18.33 9.27 -9.88
C ARG A 176 19.76 8.90 -10.28
N ARG A 177 20.06 7.61 -10.45
CA ARG A 177 21.39 7.16 -10.88
C ARG A 177 21.78 7.73 -12.24
N ALA A 178 20.87 7.74 -13.22
CA ALA A 178 21.15 8.29 -14.55
C ALA A 178 21.46 9.80 -14.50
N HIS A 179 20.69 10.58 -13.73
CA HIS A 179 20.96 12.00 -13.55
C HIS A 179 22.27 12.25 -12.78
N TYR A 180 22.61 11.42 -11.80
CA TYR A 180 23.89 11.53 -11.09
C TYR A 180 25.07 11.17 -12.01
N GLN A 181 24.93 10.19 -12.90
CA GLN A 181 25.93 9.91 -13.92
C GLN A 181 26.11 11.09 -14.88
N ARG A 182 25.02 11.74 -15.31
CA ARG A 182 25.10 12.97 -16.10
C ARG A 182 25.80 14.09 -15.32
N LEU A 183 25.47 14.26 -14.04
CA LEU A 183 26.12 15.24 -13.17
C LEU A 183 27.63 14.98 -13.01
N SER A 184 28.07 13.72 -12.99
CA SER A 184 29.50 13.39 -12.91
C SER A 184 30.28 13.66 -14.20
N GLN A 185 29.60 13.73 -15.35
CA GLN A 185 30.21 14.01 -16.64
C GLN A 185 30.42 15.51 -16.88
N ASP A 186 29.66 16.38 -16.21
CA ASP A 186 29.82 17.83 -16.30
C ASP A 186 30.75 18.36 -15.19
N GLU A 187 31.98 18.72 -15.57
CA GLU A 187 33.00 19.23 -14.64
C GLU A 187 32.59 20.56 -13.98
N ARG A 188 31.82 21.42 -14.64
CA ARG A 188 31.35 22.68 -14.03
C ARG A 188 30.30 22.41 -12.96
N ALA A 189 29.36 21.52 -13.25
CA ALA A 189 28.32 21.16 -12.30
C ALA A 189 28.88 20.37 -11.11
N LYS A 190 29.82 19.45 -11.36
CA LYS A 190 30.57 18.72 -10.32
C LYS A 190 31.39 19.66 -9.43
N ALA A 191 32.05 20.66 -10.01
CA ALA A 191 32.77 21.69 -9.26
C ALA A 191 31.84 22.56 -8.39
N SER A 192 30.55 22.67 -8.74
CA SER A 192 29.57 23.42 -7.96
C SER A 192 29.07 22.69 -6.70
N LEU A 193 29.37 21.39 -6.57
CA LEU A 193 29.02 20.58 -5.41
C LEU A 193 30.00 20.83 -4.25
N SER A 194 29.50 20.74 -3.02
CA SER A 194 30.37 20.67 -1.84
C SER A 194 31.31 19.45 -1.88
N ARG A 195 32.41 19.47 -1.11
CA ARG A 195 33.32 18.30 -0.98
C ARG A 195 32.58 17.03 -0.57
N PHE A 196 31.57 17.17 0.29
CA PHE A 196 30.72 16.06 0.69
C PHE A 196 29.85 15.55 -0.47
N GLY A 197 29.21 16.46 -1.23
CA GLY A 197 28.47 16.12 -2.44
C GLY A 197 29.35 15.43 -3.50
N GLN A 198 30.58 15.90 -3.71
CA GLN A 198 31.54 15.26 -4.62
C GLN A 198 31.90 13.85 -4.19
N ALA A 199 32.16 13.64 -2.88
CA ALA A 199 32.46 12.31 -2.35
C ALA A 199 31.27 11.35 -2.49
N LEU A 200 30.05 11.85 -2.24
CA LEU A 200 28.83 11.06 -2.42
C LEU A 200 28.59 10.72 -3.90
N LEU A 201 28.79 11.69 -4.80
CA LEU A 201 28.68 11.49 -6.24
C LEU A 201 29.61 10.37 -6.70
N MET A 202 30.88 10.40 -6.28
CA MET A 202 31.86 9.34 -6.58
C MET A 202 31.48 7.96 -5.99
N SER A 203 30.72 7.94 -4.89
CA SER A 203 30.20 6.71 -4.31
C SER A 203 29.02 6.15 -5.11
N ASP A 204 28.13 7.03 -5.60
CA ASP A 204 26.92 6.67 -6.34
C ASP A 204 27.22 6.31 -7.81
N THR A 205 28.22 6.94 -8.44
CA THR A 205 28.63 6.65 -9.81
C THR A 205 29.63 5.49 -9.91
N GLY A 206 30.19 5.04 -8.78
CA GLY A 206 31.16 3.94 -8.75
C GLY A 206 32.56 4.33 -9.27
N ASP A 207 32.85 5.63 -9.34
CA ASP A 207 34.16 6.17 -9.74
C ASP A 207 35.21 6.08 -8.63
N SER A 208 34.79 5.83 -7.38
CA SER A 208 35.74 5.65 -6.30
C SER A 208 36.43 4.27 -6.36
N PRO A 209 37.78 4.22 -6.39
CA PRO A 209 38.54 2.96 -6.44
C PRO A 209 38.30 2.10 -5.19
N LEU A 210 38.02 2.73 -4.05
CA LEU A 210 37.75 2.06 -2.79
C LEU A 210 36.36 1.37 -2.76
N MET A 211 35.33 1.96 -3.38
CA MET A 211 34.02 1.29 -3.52
C MET A 211 34.04 0.18 -4.56
N ARG A 212 34.87 0.27 -5.62
CA ARG A 212 35.09 -0.87 -6.54
C ARG A 212 35.77 -2.07 -5.85
N ILE A 213 36.53 -1.82 -4.78
CA ILE A 213 37.18 -2.88 -3.99
C ILE A 213 36.23 -3.41 -2.91
N LEU A 214 35.51 -2.54 -2.19
CA LEU A 214 34.54 -2.95 -1.14
C LEU A 214 33.24 -3.56 -1.68
N SER A 215 32.80 -3.18 -2.89
CA SER A 215 31.59 -3.77 -3.51
C SER A 215 31.79 -5.22 -3.98
N LYS A 216 33.04 -5.69 -4.13
CA LYS A 216 33.35 -7.06 -4.57
C LYS A 216 33.09 -8.13 -3.50
N PRO A 217 33.46 -7.96 -2.22
CA PRO A 217 33.17 -8.94 -1.17
C PRO A 217 31.91 -8.64 -0.31
N PHE A 218 31.39 -7.41 -0.27
CA PHE A 218 30.26 -7.02 0.60
C PHE A 218 28.94 -6.69 -0.11
N GLY A 219 28.80 -7.01 -1.40
CA GLY A 219 27.61 -6.73 -2.21
C GLY A 219 26.28 -7.38 -1.75
N GLY A 220 26.27 -8.11 -0.63
CA GLY A 220 25.07 -8.66 0.00
C GLY A 220 24.57 -7.91 1.25
N LEU A 221 25.29 -6.88 1.73
CA LEU A 221 24.97 -6.17 2.98
C LEU A 221 24.51 -4.72 2.77
N SER A 222 24.38 -4.25 1.53
CA SER A 222 23.60 -3.03 1.27
C SER A 222 22.14 -3.32 1.63
N GLY A 223 21.59 -2.53 2.56
CA GLY A 223 20.23 -2.71 3.06
C GLY A 223 19.16 -2.80 1.95
N PRO A 224 17.93 -3.19 2.29
CA PRO A 224 16.90 -3.66 1.35
C PRO A 224 16.36 -2.61 0.35
N GLY A 225 17.05 -1.50 0.15
CA GLY A 225 16.74 -0.49 -0.88
C GLY A 225 17.88 -0.19 -1.85
N ASN A 226 19.00 -0.93 -1.87
CA ASN A 226 20.06 -0.67 -2.84
C ASN A 226 20.62 -1.97 -3.46
N SER A 227 20.40 -2.08 -4.77
CA SER A 227 21.14 -2.89 -5.76
C SER A 227 20.71 -4.35 -5.96
N GLY A 228 19.82 -4.52 -6.94
CA GLY A 228 19.72 -5.73 -7.75
C GLY A 228 20.92 -5.88 -8.70
N SER A 229 22.12 -6.03 -8.15
CA SER A 229 23.33 -6.37 -8.92
C SER A 229 24.06 -7.52 -8.23
N ALA A 230 23.66 -8.75 -8.53
CA ALA A 230 24.39 -9.93 -8.10
C ALA A 230 25.43 -10.28 -9.17
N PRO A 231 26.75 -10.14 -8.94
CA PRO A 231 27.72 -10.79 -9.82
C PRO A 231 27.59 -12.32 -9.67
N ALA A 232 27.82 -13.03 -10.75
CA ALA A 232 27.81 -14.49 -10.79
C ALA A 232 29.03 -15.04 -10.05
N VAL A 233 28.80 -15.66 -8.88
CA VAL A 233 29.72 -16.63 -8.28
C VAL A 233 28.99 -17.96 -8.24
N HIS A 234 29.39 -18.87 -9.13
CA HIS A 234 28.70 -20.10 -9.55
C HIS A 234 28.73 -21.27 -8.54
N GLY A 235 28.97 -21.04 -7.25
CA GLY A 235 29.06 -22.14 -6.26
C GLY A 235 28.05 -22.08 -5.12
N HIS A 236 27.68 -20.87 -4.67
CA HIS A 236 26.80 -20.69 -3.50
C HIS A 236 25.39 -20.20 -3.85
N LYS A 237 25.13 -19.83 -5.11
CA LYS A 237 23.81 -19.41 -5.56
C LYS A 237 22.82 -20.55 -5.60
N ASP A 238 23.24 -21.77 -5.93
CA ASP A 238 22.28 -22.88 -6.04
C ASP A 238 21.68 -23.22 -4.68
N ALA A 239 22.45 -23.32 -3.61
CA ALA A 239 21.89 -23.57 -2.28
C ALA A 239 20.99 -22.43 -1.76
N GLN A 240 21.32 -21.17 -2.07
CA GLN A 240 20.58 -20.00 -1.59
C GLN A 240 19.34 -19.71 -2.45
N VAL A 241 19.42 -19.97 -3.76
CA VAL A 241 18.30 -19.93 -4.71
C VAL A 241 17.38 -21.11 -4.48
N GLU A 242 17.90 -22.33 -4.22
CA GLU A 242 17.11 -23.50 -3.85
C GLU A 242 16.43 -23.29 -2.50
N ALA A 243 17.11 -22.69 -1.50
CA ALA A 243 16.50 -22.32 -0.22
C ALA A 243 15.44 -21.22 -0.41
N MET A 244 15.69 -20.19 -1.23
CA MET A 244 14.66 -19.19 -1.56
C MET A 244 13.51 -19.80 -2.35
N ARG A 245 13.76 -20.75 -3.25
CA ARG A 245 12.75 -21.44 -4.06
C ARG A 245 11.95 -22.38 -3.20
N GLN A 246 12.56 -23.12 -2.28
CA GLN A 246 11.89 -23.92 -1.26
C GLN A 246 11.10 -23.03 -0.28
N MET A 247 11.60 -21.86 0.10
CA MET A 247 10.86 -20.90 0.91
C MET A 247 9.69 -20.28 0.13
N LYS A 248 9.84 -20.05 -1.19
CA LYS A 248 8.78 -19.57 -2.10
C LYS A 248 7.76 -20.66 -2.41
N ILE A 249 8.17 -21.92 -2.47
CA ILE A 249 7.33 -23.12 -2.61
C ILE A 249 6.59 -23.37 -1.29
N GLN A 250 7.26 -23.28 -0.14
CA GLN A 250 6.65 -23.36 1.19
C GLN A 250 5.69 -22.17 1.44
N GLN A 251 6.01 -20.95 0.99
CA GLN A 251 5.08 -19.82 0.97
C GLN A 251 3.97 -19.98 -0.08
N GLY A 252 4.21 -20.74 -1.14
CA GLY A 252 3.19 -21.17 -2.11
C GLY A 252 2.21 -22.18 -1.51
N HIS A 253 2.67 -22.98 -0.53
CA HIS A 253 1.85 -23.91 0.25
C HIS A 253 1.30 -23.32 1.56
N ALA A 254 1.81 -22.18 2.01
CA ALA A 254 1.18 -21.41 3.08
C ALA A 254 -0.18 -20.94 2.54
N LYS A 255 -1.27 -21.38 3.16
CA LYS A 255 -2.64 -20.98 2.81
C LYS A 255 -2.66 -19.46 2.64
N ARG A 256 -2.76 -18.98 1.40
CA ARG A 256 -2.92 -17.55 1.13
C ARG A 256 -4.29 -17.17 1.66
N PHE A 257 -4.31 -16.57 2.84
CA PHE A 257 -5.52 -15.98 3.36
C PHE A 257 -5.87 -14.79 2.46
N VAL A 258 -7.02 -14.85 1.81
CA VAL A 258 -7.60 -13.70 1.13
C VAL A 258 -8.35 -12.93 2.20
N VAL A 259 -7.78 -11.80 2.63
CA VAL A 259 -8.50 -10.87 3.50
C VAL A 259 -9.46 -10.08 2.61
N MET A 260 -10.76 -10.27 2.83
CA MET A 260 -11.80 -9.48 2.19
C MET A 260 -12.23 -8.40 3.17
N LEU A 261 -12.01 -7.13 2.79
CA LEU A 261 -12.44 -5.97 3.54
C LEU A 261 -13.74 -5.45 2.91
N ALA A 262 -14.74 -5.17 3.75
CA ALA A 262 -15.91 -4.42 3.37
C ALA A 262 -15.77 -3.00 3.95
N GLU A 263 -15.82 -2.01 3.07
CA GLU A 263 -15.82 -0.60 3.46
C GLU A 263 -17.28 -0.16 3.65
N PHE A 264 -17.54 0.58 4.72
CA PHE A 264 -18.82 1.27 5.01
C PHE A 264 -18.50 2.75 5.23
N GLU A 265 -19.41 3.64 4.85
CA GLU A 265 -19.34 5.02 5.35
C GLU A 265 -19.57 4.99 6.87
N MET A 266 -18.92 5.89 7.63
CA MET A 266 -18.94 5.78 9.10
C MET A 266 -20.36 5.73 9.69
N ASP A 267 -21.29 6.41 9.04
CA ASP A 267 -22.65 6.56 9.52
C ASP A 267 -23.57 5.41 9.06
N GLU A 268 -23.17 4.60 8.06
CA GLU A 268 -23.99 3.50 7.51
C GLU A 268 -24.30 2.40 8.55
N LEU A 269 -23.38 2.18 9.49
CA LEU A 269 -23.50 1.16 10.55
C LEU A 269 -23.48 1.77 11.96
N ALA A 270 -23.56 3.10 12.07
CA ALA A 270 -23.53 3.77 13.35
C ALA A 270 -24.79 3.41 14.16
N ALA A 271 -24.59 2.64 15.22
CA ALA A 271 -25.64 2.33 16.18
C ALA A 271 -25.57 3.33 17.35
N PRO A 272 -26.70 3.61 18.04
CA PRO A 272 -26.73 4.54 19.17
C PRO A 272 -25.82 4.11 20.35
N ASP A 273 -25.37 2.85 20.39
CA ASP A 273 -24.46 2.32 21.40
C ASP A 273 -22.99 2.21 20.93
N TYR A 274 -22.62 2.86 19.82
CA TYR A 274 -21.24 2.92 19.32
C TYR A 274 -20.61 4.29 19.57
N GLU A 275 -19.46 4.31 20.25
CA GLU A 275 -18.62 5.49 20.39
C GLU A 275 -17.20 5.17 19.94
N GLY A 276 -16.65 5.98 19.04
CA GLY A 276 -15.28 5.80 18.54
C GLY A 276 -15.06 4.50 17.75
N GLY A 277 -16.09 3.98 17.07
CA GLY A 277 -15.99 2.74 16.26
C GLY A 277 -16.04 1.45 17.08
N HIS A 278 -16.35 1.55 18.37
CA HIS A 278 -16.49 0.40 19.26
C HIS A 278 -17.82 0.46 20.00
N ARG A 279 -18.37 -0.72 20.25
CA ARG A 279 -19.59 -0.85 21.05
C ARG A 279 -19.33 -0.53 22.51
N GLN A 280 -20.21 0.25 23.10
CA GLN A 280 -20.26 0.48 24.54
C GLN A 280 -21.11 -0.58 25.24
N TYR A 281 -20.47 -1.42 26.06
CA TYR A 281 -21.16 -2.42 26.90
C TYR A 281 -21.59 -1.88 28.27
N ARG A 282 -21.28 -0.62 28.57
CA ARG A 282 -21.54 0.02 29.88
C ARG A 282 -22.84 0.81 29.95
N MET A 283 -23.60 0.89 28.86
CA MET A 283 -24.87 1.60 28.83
C MET A 283 -25.91 0.80 29.62
N ASP A 284 -26.55 1.43 30.61
CA ASP A 284 -27.70 0.84 31.28
C ASP A 284 -28.85 0.70 30.27
N ALA A 285 -29.62 -0.39 30.37
CA ALA A 285 -30.74 -0.64 29.45
C ALA A 285 -31.81 0.46 29.49
N THR A 286 -31.82 1.27 30.54
CA THR A 286 -32.70 2.44 30.72
C THR A 286 -32.20 3.69 30.00
N ASP A 287 -30.91 3.76 29.67
CA ASP A 287 -30.29 4.92 29.03
C ASP A 287 -30.27 4.81 27.50
N THR A 288 -30.59 3.62 26.97
CA THR A 288 -30.63 3.38 25.53
C THR A 288 -32.02 3.71 24.99
N ASP A 289 -32.09 4.72 24.13
CA ASP A 289 -33.34 5.11 23.48
C ASP A 289 -33.84 3.97 22.56
N LEU A 290 -34.98 3.39 22.93
CA LEU A 290 -35.60 2.30 22.19
C LEU A 290 -36.05 2.76 20.80
N GLU A 291 -36.47 4.01 20.66
CA GLU A 291 -36.89 4.59 19.38
C GLU A 291 -35.70 4.70 18.44
N ALA A 292 -34.57 5.23 18.92
CA ALA A 292 -33.33 5.33 18.14
C ALA A 292 -32.81 3.95 17.67
N LEU A 293 -32.95 2.91 18.49
CA LEU A 293 -32.54 1.55 18.12
C LEU A 293 -33.51 0.91 17.10
N GLN A 294 -34.80 1.27 17.14
CA GLN A 294 -35.78 0.86 16.13
C GLN A 294 -35.52 1.56 14.79
N GLU A 295 -35.29 2.87 14.80
CA GLU A 295 -34.92 3.67 13.64
C GLU A 295 -33.65 3.10 12.99
N HIS A 296 -32.62 2.81 13.79
CA HIS A 296 -31.39 2.16 13.32
C HIS A 296 -31.67 0.79 12.65
N LEU A 297 -32.57 -0.02 13.21
CA LEU A 297 -32.93 -1.30 12.60
C LEU A 297 -33.68 -1.12 11.27
N GLU A 298 -34.54 -0.11 11.17
CA GLU A 298 -35.25 0.24 9.93
C GLU A 298 -34.26 0.69 8.85
N ASP A 299 -33.29 1.54 9.20
CA ASP A 299 -32.21 1.96 8.32
C ASP A 299 -31.37 0.78 7.84
N LEU A 300 -31.01 -0.15 8.73
CA LEU A 300 -30.30 -1.37 8.34
C LEU A 300 -31.13 -2.27 7.43
N ASN A 301 -32.46 -2.34 7.60
CA ASN A 301 -33.34 -3.10 6.70
C ASN A 301 -33.40 -2.46 5.31
N LYS A 302 -33.49 -1.12 5.25
CA LYS A 302 -33.44 -0.37 3.99
C LYS A 302 -32.11 -0.56 3.28
N LEU A 303 -31.00 -0.44 4.01
CA LEU A 303 -29.66 -0.63 3.48
C LEU A 303 -29.46 -2.06 2.95
N GLN A 304 -29.95 -3.06 3.67
CA GLN A 304 -29.94 -4.46 3.20
C GLN A 304 -30.74 -4.62 1.91
N ALA A 305 -31.96 -4.09 1.84
CA ALA A 305 -32.80 -4.19 0.66
C ALA A 305 -32.14 -3.56 -0.58
N GLU A 306 -31.49 -2.41 -0.41
CA GLU A 306 -30.72 -1.74 -1.45
C GLU A 306 -29.51 -2.59 -1.92
N GLU A 307 -28.69 -3.13 -1.01
CA GLU A 307 -27.53 -3.96 -1.38
C GLU A 307 -27.95 -5.32 -1.98
N VAL A 308 -29.09 -5.89 -1.58
CA VAL A 308 -29.65 -7.11 -2.21
C VAL A 308 -30.03 -6.84 -3.66
N LYS A 309 -30.67 -5.69 -3.94
CA LYS A 309 -31.01 -5.28 -5.32
C LYS A 309 -29.75 -5.07 -6.15
N GLU A 310 -28.74 -4.37 -5.62
CA GLU A 310 -27.45 -4.18 -6.31
C GLU A 310 -26.77 -5.52 -6.60
N LEU A 311 -26.78 -6.46 -5.64
CA LEU A 311 -26.19 -7.80 -5.84
C LEU A 311 -26.94 -8.61 -6.89
N ALA A 312 -28.28 -8.63 -6.83
CA ALA A 312 -29.12 -9.35 -7.79
C ALA A 312 -28.87 -8.82 -9.21
N PHE A 313 -28.79 -7.50 -9.37
CA PHE A 313 -28.45 -6.85 -10.63
C PHE A 313 -27.08 -7.30 -11.17
N VAL A 314 -26.04 -7.29 -10.31
CA VAL A 314 -24.70 -7.72 -10.72
C VAL A 314 -24.70 -9.18 -11.18
N TRP A 315 -25.47 -10.06 -10.53
CA TRP A 315 -25.63 -11.46 -10.95
C TRP A 315 -26.33 -11.59 -12.30
N GLN A 316 -27.36 -10.79 -12.55
CA GLN A 316 -28.07 -10.77 -13.84
C GLN A 316 -27.16 -10.33 -15.00
N GLU A 317 -26.20 -9.44 -14.74
CA GLU A 317 -25.18 -9.04 -15.72
C GLU A 317 -24.04 -10.05 -15.87
N LEU A 318 -23.64 -10.72 -14.78
CA LEU A 318 -22.56 -11.72 -14.77
C LEU A 318 -22.87 -12.91 -15.66
N ALA A 319 -24.03 -13.56 -15.45
CA ALA A 319 -24.39 -14.80 -16.13
C ALA A 319 -24.36 -14.74 -17.68
N PRO A 320 -25.01 -13.76 -18.35
CA PRO A 320 -24.98 -13.68 -19.81
C PRO A 320 -23.58 -13.31 -20.33
N LYS A 321 -22.81 -12.48 -19.62
CA LYS A 321 -21.43 -12.15 -20.00
C LYS A 321 -20.49 -13.36 -19.86
N GLU A 322 -20.65 -14.18 -18.81
CA GLU A 322 -19.90 -15.43 -18.65
C GLU A 322 -20.23 -16.40 -19.77
N HIS A 323 -21.53 -16.56 -20.09
CA HIS A 323 -21.95 -17.38 -21.20
C HIS A 323 -21.32 -16.91 -22.53
N LYS A 324 -21.36 -15.59 -22.79
CA LYS A 324 -20.70 -14.98 -23.97
C LYS A 324 -19.20 -15.25 -23.98
N LEU A 325 -18.50 -15.12 -22.85
CA LEU A 325 -17.06 -15.38 -22.74
C LEU A 325 -16.69 -16.80 -23.20
N HIS A 326 -17.49 -17.80 -22.81
CA HIS A 326 -17.26 -19.19 -23.17
C HIS A 326 -17.49 -19.48 -24.66
N GLN A 327 -18.31 -18.68 -25.33
CA GLN A 327 -18.55 -18.79 -26.78
C GLN A 327 -17.43 -18.16 -27.63
N LEU A 328 -16.66 -17.20 -27.07
CA LEU A 328 -15.60 -16.51 -27.81
C LEU A 328 -14.37 -17.42 -28.03
N PRO A 329 -13.69 -17.35 -29.20
CA PRO A 329 -12.47 -18.10 -29.46
C PRO A 329 -11.30 -17.62 -28.59
N GLN A 330 -10.31 -18.49 -28.37
CA GLN A 330 -9.22 -18.22 -27.41
C GLN A 330 -8.34 -17.01 -27.79
N GLU A 331 -8.19 -16.74 -29.09
CA GLU A 331 -7.35 -15.65 -29.62
C GLU A 331 -8.14 -14.34 -29.85
N ASP A 332 -9.42 -14.29 -29.49
CA ASP A 332 -10.24 -13.09 -29.67
C ASP A 332 -9.87 -12.00 -28.64
N PRO A 333 -9.48 -10.78 -29.07
CA PRO A 333 -9.25 -9.66 -28.16
C PRO A 333 -10.48 -9.31 -27.31
N GLU A 334 -11.70 -9.52 -27.84
CA GLU A 334 -12.95 -9.30 -27.11
C GLU A 334 -13.09 -10.26 -25.92
N LYS A 335 -12.48 -11.46 -26.00
CA LYS A 335 -12.49 -12.42 -24.91
C LYS A 335 -11.68 -11.94 -23.71
N GLU A 336 -10.53 -11.30 -23.93
CA GLU A 336 -9.74 -10.73 -22.85
C GLU A 336 -10.46 -9.54 -22.20
N LEU A 337 -11.06 -8.65 -23.00
CA LEU A 337 -11.87 -7.54 -22.46
C LEU A 337 -13.05 -8.04 -21.63
N THR A 338 -13.81 -9.01 -22.17
CA THR A 338 -14.94 -9.63 -21.45
C THR A 338 -14.47 -10.31 -20.16
N ARG A 339 -13.30 -10.96 -20.16
CA ARG A 339 -12.70 -11.56 -18.96
C ARG A 339 -12.42 -10.51 -17.89
N ARG A 340 -11.90 -9.33 -18.25
CA ARG A 340 -11.64 -8.22 -17.32
C ARG A 340 -12.93 -7.62 -16.76
N GLU A 341 -13.96 -7.46 -17.59
CA GLU A 341 -15.29 -7.03 -17.14
C GLU A 341 -15.85 -8.00 -16.08
N LEU A 342 -15.79 -9.31 -16.37
CA LEU A 342 -16.25 -10.36 -15.45
C LEU A 342 -15.45 -10.40 -14.15
N GLN A 343 -14.13 -10.22 -14.21
CA GLN A 343 -13.29 -10.11 -13.01
C GLN A 343 -13.71 -8.94 -12.13
N LEU A 344 -14.03 -7.79 -12.72
CA LEU A 344 -14.52 -6.63 -11.97
C LEU A 344 -15.91 -6.90 -11.37
N LEU A 345 -16.86 -7.39 -12.17
CA LEU A 345 -18.21 -7.70 -11.71
C LEU A 345 -18.19 -8.74 -10.58
N ASN A 346 -17.41 -9.80 -10.72
CA ASN A 346 -17.25 -10.81 -9.67
C ASN A 346 -16.62 -10.22 -8.40
N SER A 347 -15.64 -9.32 -8.54
CA SER A 347 -15.07 -8.59 -7.39
C SER A 347 -16.12 -7.72 -6.70
N ILE A 348 -17.00 -7.07 -7.45
CA ILE A 348 -18.10 -6.26 -6.91
C ILE A 348 -19.13 -7.15 -6.21
N ALA A 349 -19.54 -8.25 -6.83
CA ALA A 349 -20.47 -9.23 -6.25
C ALA A 349 -19.93 -9.80 -4.93
N THR A 350 -18.65 -10.15 -4.90
CA THR A 350 -17.97 -10.64 -3.70
C THR A 350 -17.98 -9.58 -2.60
N HIS A 351 -17.61 -8.33 -2.93
CA HIS A 351 -17.60 -7.22 -1.96
C HIS A 351 -19.01 -6.93 -1.41
N THR A 352 -20.03 -6.88 -2.27
CA THR A 352 -21.43 -6.70 -1.87
C THR A 352 -21.92 -7.85 -0.97
N SER A 353 -21.52 -9.09 -1.28
CA SER A 353 -21.87 -10.25 -0.45
C SER A 353 -21.28 -10.15 0.97
N VAL A 354 -20.03 -9.69 1.09
CA VAL A 354 -19.42 -9.44 2.41
C VAL A 354 -20.13 -8.31 3.13
N ARG A 355 -20.48 -7.21 2.44
CA ARG A 355 -21.27 -6.11 3.03
C ARG A 355 -22.61 -6.60 3.57
N LEU A 356 -23.36 -7.39 2.80
CA LEU A 356 -24.63 -7.98 3.24
C LEU A 356 -24.47 -8.85 4.49
N ALA A 357 -23.39 -9.63 4.60
CA ALA A 357 -23.12 -10.42 5.80
C ALA A 357 -22.88 -9.54 7.04
N VAL A 358 -22.15 -8.42 6.89
CA VAL A 358 -21.93 -7.45 7.97
C VAL A 358 -23.23 -6.75 8.37
N ILE A 359 -24.06 -6.35 7.41
CA ILE A 359 -25.38 -5.75 7.67
C ILE A 359 -26.29 -6.75 8.40
N ALA A 360 -26.33 -8.01 7.97
CA ALA A 360 -27.12 -9.05 8.62
C ALA A 360 -26.68 -9.30 10.07
N TYR A 361 -25.37 -9.20 10.34
CA TYR A 361 -24.84 -9.22 11.71
C TYR A 361 -25.34 -8.01 12.52
N ALA A 362 -25.23 -6.80 11.98
CA ALA A 362 -25.69 -5.58 12.66
C ALA A 362 -27.19 -5.63 12.96
N GLN A 363 -28.02 -6.10 12.03
CA GLN A 363 -29.46 -6.29 12.23
C GLN A 363 -29.76 -7.31 13.34
N ALA A 364 -29.08 -8.46 13.33
CA ALA A 364 -29.24 -9.47 14.37
C ALA A 364 -28.86 -8.91 15.75
N ASP A 365 -27.80 -8.11 15.80
CA ASP A 365 -27.34 -7.46 17.02
C ASP A 365 -28.33 -6.39 17.53
N ALA A 366 -28.89 -5.56 16.64
CA ALA A 366 -29.93 -4.58 16.97
C ALA A 366 -31.22 -5.26 17.47
N ARG A 367 -31.68 -6.34 16.81
CA ARG A 367 -32.83 -7.14 17.27
C ARG A 367 -32.58 -7.76 18.63
N LYS A 368 -31.37 -8.29 18.86
CA LYS A 368 -30.95 -8.83 20.16
C LYS A 368 -31.04 -7.76 21.25
N ARG A 369 -30.65 -6.52 20.95
CA ARG A 369 -30.75 -5.41 21.90
C ARG A 369 -32.17 -4.99 22.18
N LEU A 370 -33.02 -4.86 21.16
CA LEU A 370 -34.44 -4.58 21.36
C LEU A 370 -35.09 -5.62 22.28
N ALA A 371 -34.79 -6.90 22.05
CA ALA A 371 -35.28 -7.98 22.89
C ALA A 371 -34.75 -7.91 24.34
N GLN A 372 -33.48 -7.55 24.53
CA GLN A 372 -32.91 -7.33 25.86
C GLN A 372 -33.57 -6.15 26.61
N ILE A 373 -33.77 -5.02 25.94
CA ILE A 373 -34.42 -3.83 26.54
C ILE A 373 -35.88 -4.15 26.89
N ARG A 374 -36.56 -4.95 26.08
CA ARG A 374 -37.93 -5.46 26.33
C ARG A 374 -38.00 -6.55 27.40
N ASN A 375 -36.87 -6.97 27.98
CA ASN A 375 -36.77 -8.08 28.93
C ASN A 375 -37.38 -9.39 28.38
N GLU A 376 -37.18 -9.67 27.09
CA GLU A 376 -37.60 -10.93 26.48
C GLU A 376 -36.74 -12.10 27.00
N ASP A 377 -37.30 -13.32 26.97
CA ASP A 377 -36.67 -14.52 27.52
C ASP A 377 -35.30 -14.81 26.85
N PRO A 378 -34.20 -15.08 27.59
CA PRO A 378 -32.88 -15.32 27.01
C PRO A 378 -32.86 -16.46 25.97
N THR A 379 -33.76 -17.43 26.12
CA THR A 379 -33.90 -18.53 25.16
C THR A 379 -34.49 -18.06 23.82
N ALA A 380 -35.33 -17.02 23.81
CA ALA A 380 -35.84 -16.38 22.60
C ALA A 380 -34.75 -15.51 21.94
N ILE A 381 -33.97 -14.78 22.74
CA ILE A 381 -32.86 -13.94 22.27
C ILE A 381 -31.79 -14.79 21.57
N SER A 382 -31.45 -15.96 22.13
CA SER A 382 -30.47 -16.88 21.54
C SER A 382 -30.89 -17.47 20.19
N LYS A 383 -32.17 -17.37 19.82
CA LYS A 383 -32.73 -17.88 18.56
C LYS A 383 -32.77 -16.84 17.44
N ILE A 384 -32.37 -15.60 17.70
CA ILE A 384 -32.29 -14.56 16.66
C ILE A 384 -31.30 -15.03 15.61
N ARG A 385 -31.84 -15.49 14.48
CA ARG A 385 -31.04 -15.96 13.35
C ARG A 385 -30.48 -14.75 12.63
N MET A 386 -29.21 -14.84 12.24
CA MET A 386 -28.73 -14.03 11.13
C MET A 386 -29.57 -14.41 9.92
N SER A 387 -30.19 -13.41 9.29
CA SER A 387 -30.90 -13.66 8.04
C SER A 387 -29.90 -14.29 7.08
N ALA A 388 -30.14 -15.52 6.65
CA ALA A 388 -29.44 -16.04 5.49
C ALA A 388 -29.70 -15.05 4.35
N SER A 389 -28.67 -14.79 3.53
CA SER A 389 -28.71 -13.92 2.36
C SER A 389 -30.11 -13.91 1.75
N GLY A 390 -30.75 -12.74 1.71
CA GLY A 390 -32.14 -12.61 1.28
C GLY A 390 -32.36 -13.42 0.00
N GLU A 391 -33.40 -14.25 0.00
CA GLU A 391 -33.84 -14.94 -1.21
C GLU A 391 -34.03 -13.86 -2.28
N SER A 392 -33.12 -13.83 -3.26
CA SER A 392 -33.26 -12.93 -4.41
C SER A 392 -34.57 -13.33 -5.09
N THR A 393 -35.58 -12.48 -4.99
CA THR A 393 -36.82 -12.62 -5.77
C THR A 393 -36.43 -12.49 -7.24
N SER A 394 -36.13 -13.63 -7.87
CA SER A 394 -35.53 -13.76 -9.20
C SER A 394 -36.46 -13.37 -10.35
N ASN A 395 -37.57 -12.70 -10.07
CA ASN A 395 -38.64 -12.42 -11.03
C ASN A 395 -38.98 -10.92 -11.15
N GLU A 396 -38.24 -10.02 -10.49
CA GLU A 396 -38.39 -8.59 -10.77
C GLU A 396 -37.67 -8.27 -12.09
N ASP A 397 -38.40 -7.68 -13.03
CA ASP A 397 -37.87 -7.21 -14.31
C ASP A 397 -37.02 -5.95 -14.06
N PHE A 398 -35.77 -6.16 -13.62
CA PHE A 398 -34.83 -5.09 -13.33
C PHE A 398 -34.49 -4.25 -14.56
N ASP A 399 -34.77 -4.75 -15.77
CA ASP A 399 -34.48 -4.12 -17.06
C ASP A 399 -35.18 -2.78 -17.27
N GLU A 400 -36.31 -2.53 -16.60
CA GLU A 400 -37.07 -1.29 -16.81
C GLU A 400 -37.12 -0.34 -15.60
N SER A 401 -36.88 -0.84 -14.38
CA SER A 401 -37.23 -0.08 -13.15
C SER A 401 -36.08 0.23 -12.21
N TYR A 402 -34.95 -0.47 -12.32
CA TYR A 402 -33.87 -0.37 -11.32
C TYR A 402 -32.67 0.45 -11.79
N VAL A 403 -32.18 1.30 -10.90
CA VAL A 403 -31.05 2.20 -11.14
C VAL A 403 -29.83 1.70 -10.33
N PRO A 404 -28.81 1.08 -10.96
CA PRO A 404 -27.65 0.49 -10.28
C PRO A 404 -26.60 1.54 -9.89
N GLN A 405 -27.00 2.55 -9.10
CA GLN A 405 -26.16 3.71 -8.81
C GLN A 405 -24.90 3.34 -8.00
N ARG A 406 -25.00 2.44 -7.02
CA ARG A 406 -23.85 2.10 -6.18
C ARG A 406 -22.83 1.27 -6.93
N VAL A 407 -23.29 0.31 -7.72
CA VAL A 407 -22.39 -0.48 -8.58
C VAL A 407 -21.71 0.44 -9.61
N ALA A 408 -22.45 1.34 -10.26
CA ALA A 408 -21.86 2.32 -11.19
C ALA A 408 -20.82 3.21 -10.51
N ALA A 409 -21.08 3.71 -9.30
CA ALA A 409 -20.13 4.50 -8.52
C ALA A 409 -18.85 3.72 -8.18
N ARG A 410 -18.98 2.44 -7.80
CA ARG A 410 -17.82 1.55 -7.54
C ARG A 410 -17.00 1.29 -8.80
N ILE A 411 -17.66 1.06 -9.94
CA ILE A 411 -16.99 0.93 -11.25
C ILE A 411 -16.24 2.21 -11.60
N ARG A 412 -16.87 3.38 -11.41
CA ARG A 412 -16.25 4.69 -11.68
C ARG A 412 -15.00 4.92 -10.83
N LYS A 413 -15.08 4.70 -9.52
CA LYS A 413 -13.93 4.78 -8.59
C LYS A 413 -12.79 3.87 -9.07
N ARG A 414 -13.10 2.65 -9.54
CA ARG A 414 -12.09 1.72 -10.06
C ARG A 414 -11.49 2.18 -11.39
N TRP A 415 -12.29 2.69 -12.30
CA TRP A 415 -11.84 3.23 -13.58
C TRP A 415 -10.89 4.43 -13.38
N GLU A 416 -11.26 5.38 -12.51
CA GLU A 416 -10.41 6.54 -12.16
C GLU A 416 -9.07 6.11 -11.55
N SER A 417 -9.09 5.13 -10.65
CA SER A 417 -7.87 4.55 -10.06
C SER A 417 -6.98 3.92 -11.13
N CYS A 418 -7.53 3.05 -11.99
CA CYS A 418 -6.77 2.40 -13.06
C CYS A 418 -6.16 3.42 -14.03
N ARG A 419 -6.92 4.47 -14.40
CA ARG A 419 -6.45 5.54 -15.28
C ARG A 419 -5.30 6.34 -14.65
N THR A 420 -5.42 6.64 -13.37
CA THR A 420 -4.38 7.35 -12.62
C THR A 420 -3.10 6.53 -12.55
N ASP A 421 -3.20 5.23 -12.25
CA ASP A 421 -2.06 4.32 -12.18
C ASP A 421 -1.38 4.13 -13.55
N ALA A 422 -2.17 3.99 -14.62
CA ALA A 422 -1.65 3.85 -15.97
C ALA A 422 -0.88 5.09 -16.42
N ALA A 423 -1.43 6.29 -16.19
CA ALA A 423 -0.78 7.56 -16.53
C ALA A 423 0.55 7.73 -15.76
N GLN A 424 0.62 7.28 -14.52
CA GLN A 424 1.87 7.30 -13.75
C GLN A 424 2.92 6.34 -14.32
N ILE A 425 2.52 5.12 -14.67
CA ILE A 425 3.43 4.14 -15.27
C ILE A 425 3.92 4.61 -16.64
N GLU A 426 3.03 5.17 -17.45
CA GLU A 426 3.38 5.75 -18.75
C GLU A 426 4.42 6.87 -18.60
N HIS A 427 4.20 7.79 -17.67
CA HIS A 427 5.15 8.88 -17.41
C HIS A 427 6.52 8.38 -16.96
N MET A 428 6.57 7.34 -16.12
CA MET A 428 7.85 6.74 -15.71
C MET A 428 8.55 6.04 -16.89
N LEU A 429 7.80 5.32 -17.73
CA LEU A 429 8.36 4.65 -18.89
C LEU A 429 8.86 5.66 -19.94
N SER A 430 8.16 6.78 -20.14
CA SER A 430 8.61 7.83 -21.05
C SER A 430 9.93 8.45 -20.59
N GLN A 431 10.05 8.77 -19.30
CA GLN A 431 11.30 9.27 -18.71
C GLN A 431 12.45 8.26 -18.84
N PHE A 432 12.14 6.97 -18.62
CA PHE A 432 13.12 5.91 -18.80
C PHE A 432 13.61 5.81 -20.25
N ASP A 433 12.69 5.88 -21.21
CA ASP A 433 13.01 5.82 -22.64
C ASP A 433 13.79 7.06 -23.10
N GLU A 434 13.48 8.26 -22.58
CA GLU A 434 14.25 9.48 -22.80
C GLU A 434 15.69 9.34 -22.29
N LEU A 435 15.89 8.87 -21.05
CA LEU A 435 17.22 8.64 -20.48
C LEU A 435 18.00 7.58 -21.25
N LYS A 436 17.31 6.54 -21.75
CA LYS A 436 17.91 5.52 -22.61
C LYS A 436 18.35 6.11 -23.95
N ALA A 437 17.52 6.93 -24.58
CA ALA A 437 17.84 7.60 -25.84
C ALA A 437 19.02 8.57 -25.70
N GLN A 438 19.15 9.22 -24.56
CA GLN A 438 20.30 10.08 -24.22
C GLN A 438 21.59 9.29 -23.91
N GLY A 439 21.56 7.96 -23.95
CA GLY A 439 22.72 7.10 -23.65
C GLY A 439 23.08 7.01 -22.16
N LEU A 440 22.33 7.69 -21.28
CA LEU A 440 22.60 7.74 -19.84
C LEU A 440 22.34 6.41 -19.12
N MET A 441 21.64 5.48 -19.77
CA MET A 441 21.34 4.15 -19.22
C MET A 441 22.33 3.06 -19.67
N HIS A 442 23.27 3.33 -20.58
CA HIS A 442 24.08 2.29 -21.23
C HIS A 442 24.92 1.44 -20.23
N GLY A 443 25.37 2.04 -19.12
CA GLY A 443 26.08 1.34 -18.04
C GLY A 443 25.21 0.79 -16.92
N LEU A 444 23.90 1.04 -16.93
CA LEU A 444 22.93 0.65 -15.89
C LEU A 444 21.98 -0.47 -16.35
N MET A 445 22.02 -0.84 -17.64
CA MET A 445 21.12 -1.81 -18.26
C MET A 445 21.66 -3.24 -18.15
N ASP A 446 21.55 -3.84 -16.96
CA ASP A 446 21.77 -5.27 -16.79
C ASP A 446 20.53 -6.11 -17.17
N ALA A 447 20.66 -7.43 -17.17
CA ALA A 447 19.57 -8.34 -17.52
C ALA A 447 18.35 -8.17 -16.57
N ALA A 448 18.59 -7.94 -15.28
CA ALA A 448 17.55 -7.75 -14.28
C ALA A 448 16.77 -6.43 -14.47
N THR A 449 17.46 -5.36 -14.89
CA THR A 449 16.87 -4.07 -15.21
C THR A 449 15.98 -4.18 -16.45
N ASN A 450 16.46 -4.85 -17.50
CA ASN A 450 15.66 -5.07 -18.71
C ASN A 450 14.42 -5.92 -18.42
N GLU A 451 14.53 -6.94 -17.58
CA GLU A 451 13.38 -7.74 -17.14
C GLU A 451 12.39 -6.90 -16.33
N SER A 452 12.87 -6.04 -15.43
CA SER A 452 12.02 -5.14 -14.64
C SER A 452 11.24 -4.16 -15.50
N VAL A 453 11.90 -3.53 -16.49
CA VAL A 453 11.26 -2.63 -17.46
C VAL A 453 10.22 -3.37 -18.29
N LYS A 454 10.54 -4.60 -18.74
CA LYS A 454 9.59 -5.46 -19.47
C LYS A 454 8.35 -5.74 -18.61
N ASN A 455 8.52 -6.11 -17.35
CA ASN A 455 7.42 -6.36 -16.42
C ASN A 455 6.56 -5.11 -16.19
N ILE A 456 7.16 -3.91 -16.13
CA ILE A 456 6.44 -2.64 -16.00
C ILE A 456 5.61 -2.37 -17.26
N ARG A 457 6.18 -2.56 -18.45
CA ARG A 457 5.46 -2.42 -19.73
C ARG A 457 4.31 -3.41 -19.88
N GLU A 458 4.52 -4.68 -19.51
CA GLU A 458 3.44 -5.68 -19.48
C GLU A 458 2.31 -5.25 -18.53
N THR A 459 2.66 -4.64 -17.40
CA THR A 459 1.67 -4.13 -16.43
C THR A 459 0.93 -2.92 -16.98
N GLN A 460 1.61 -2.01 -17.68
CA GLN A 460 0.97 -0.89 -18.38
C GLN A 460 -0.05 -1.41 -19.40
N ALA A 461 0.32 -2.40 -20.20
CA ALA A 461 -0.58 -3.02 -21.18
C ALA A 461 -1.80 -3.64 -20.50
N GLN A 462 -1.62 -4.36 -19.39
CA GLN A 462 -2.72 -4.92 -18.60
C GLN A 462 -3.61 -3.85 -17.99
N LEU A 463 -3.05 -2.74 -17.49
CA LEU A 463 -3.83 -1.62 -16.96
C LEU A 463 -4.64 -0.93 -18.06
N ASN A 464 -4.07 -0.75 -19.25
CA ASN A 464 -4.79 -0.18 -20.39
C ASN A 464 -5.98 -1.05 -20.80
N LEU A 465 -5.81 -2.38 -20.82
CA LEU A 465 -6.92 -3.31 -21.03
C LEU A 465 -7.99 -3.20 -19.93
N ASN A 466 -7.58 -3.07 -18.67
CA ASN A 466 -8.52 -2.84 -17.56
C ASN A 466 -9.27 -1.51 -17.71
N ILE A 467 -8.60 -0.44 -18.15
CA ILE A 467 -9.25 0.87 -18.39
C ILE A 467 -10.34 0.71 -19.44
N VAL A 468 -10.04 0.08 -20.58
CA VAL A 468 -11.01 -0.12 -21.66
C VAL A 468 -12.19 -0.97 -21.18
N ALA A 469 -11.92 -2.08 -20.48
CA ALA A 469 -12.97 -2.95 -19.95
C ALA A 469 -13.86 -2.23 -18.90
N THR A 470 -13.24 -1.50 -17.98
CA THR A 470 -13.98 -0.73 -16.95
C THR A 470 -14.75 0.44 -17.53
N GLU A 471 -14.22 1.12 -18.54
CA GLU A 471 -14.91 2.21 -19.26
C GLU A 471 -16.13 1.68 -20.02
N ARG A 472 -16.01 0.54 -20.71
CA ARG A 472 -17.13 -0.10 -21.40
C ARG A 472 -18.23 -0.50 -20.43
N LEU A 473 -17.86 -1.12 -19.31
CA LEU A 473 -18.81 -1.47 -18.25
C LEU A 473 -19.48 -0.23 -17.67
N LEU A 474 -18.70 0.82 -17.36
CA LEU A 474 -19.21 2.08 -16.81
C LEU A 474 -20.23 2.73 -17.74
N ARG A 475 -19.91 2.83 -19.04
CA ARG A 475 -20.83 3.38 -20.05
C ARG A 475 -22.13 2.60 -20.10
N ALA A 476 -22.08 1.28 -20.09
CA ALA A 476 -23.29 0.45 -20.10
C ALA A 476 -24.19 0.72 -18.88
N TYR A 477 -23.59 0.92 -17.71
CA TYR A 477 -24.33 1.26 -16.48
C TYR A 477 -24.86 2.70 -16.50
N GLU A 478 -24.06 3.68 -16.92
CA GLU A 478 -24.46 5.10 -17.02
C GLU A 478 -25.57 5.32 -18.06
N ASP A 479 -25.48 4.65 -19.20
CA ASP A 479 -26.52 4.67 -20.23
C ASP A 479 -27.84 4.12 -19.70
N ARG A 480 -27.79 3.07 -18.85
CA ARG A 480 -28.98 2.49 -18.23
C ARG A 480 -29.59 3.41 -17.18
N ILE A 481 -28.76 3.99 -16.31
CA ILE A 481 -29.20 5.00 -15.33
C ILE A 481 -29.93 6.14 -16.06
N SER A 482 -29.32 6.66 -17.12
CA SER A 482 -29.91 7.74 -17.93
C SER A 482 -31.25 7.36 -18.57
N LYS A 483 -31.41 6.10 -19.02
CA LYS A 483 -32.67 5.61 -19.60
C LYS A 483 -33.78 5.49 -18.55
N VAL A 484 -33.47 4.95 -17.38
CA VAL A 484 -34.46 4.78 -16.30
C VAL A 484 -34.88 6.15 -15.76
N ASP A 485 -33.94 7.07 -15.54
CA ASP A 485 -34.24 8.44 -15.08
C ASP A 485 -35.11 9.20 -16.10
N ALA A 486 -34.84 9.04 -17.40
CA ALA A 486 -35.68 9.62 -18.44
C ALA A 486 -37.08 8.98 -18.51
N GLY A 487 -37.19 7.67 -18.22
CA GLY A 487 -38.47 6.94 -18.14
C GLY A 487 -39.33 7.36 -16.95
N LEU A 488 -38.72 7.66 -15.81
CA LEU A 488 -39.38 8.15 -14.60
C LEU A 488 -39.88 9.60 -14.71
N SER A 489 -39.37 10.36 -15.69
CA SER A 489 -39.77 11.76 -15.93
C SER A 489 -41.01 11.93 -16.81
N LYS A 490 -41.57 10.83 -17.33
CA LYS A 490 -42.80 10.79 -18.12
C LYS A 490 -43.95 10.26 -17.27
#